data_AF-A0A9D4R013-F1
#
_entry.id   AF-A0A9D4R013-F1
#
_cell.length_a   1.000
_cell.length_b   1.000
_cell.length_c   1.000
_cell.angle_alpha   90.00
_cell.angle_beta   90.00
_cell.angle_gamma   90.00
#
_symmetry.space_group_name_H-M   'P 1'
#
loop_
_entity.id
_entity.type
_entity.pdbx_description
1 polymer ?
#
loop_
_entity_poly.entity_id
_entity_poly.type
_entity_poly.pdbx_seq_one_letter_code
_entity_poly.pdbx_strand_id
1 'polypeptide(L)'
;MSVLRASRTYKVPENTLRDRVLGKVDPETVVMGKVPLFDELEEAQIVNHFKAMADLGYGYTQQECIDVALQFAVQLGKRTVDTPLSMMWMKGFLKR
;
A
#
# COMPACT_ATOMS: atom_id res chain seq x y z
N MET A 1 5.38 34.87 2.55
CA MET A 1 6.59 34.06 2.82
C MET A 1 7.08 33.53 1.47
N SER A 2 8.36 33.66 1.10
CA SER A 2 8.85 33.18 -0.22
C SER A 2 9.18 31.68 -0.20
N VAL A 3 9.10 31.00 -1.35
CA VAL A 3 9.41 29.56 -1.48
C VAL A 3 10.82 29.25 -0.98
N LEU A 4 11.80 30.11 -1.30
CA LEU A 4 13.18 30.00 -0.79
C LEU A 4 13.27 30.12 0.74
N ARG A 5 12.52 31.06 1.35
CA ARG A 5 12.48 31.20 2.83
C ARG A 5 11.85 29.97 3.47
N ALA A 6 10.74 29.48 2.92
CA ALA A 6 10.09 28.27 3.40
C ALA A 6 11.00 27.04 3.28
N SER A 7 11.73 26.90 2.17
CA SER A 7 12.69 25.82 1.97
C SER A 7 13.75 25.76 3.07
N ARG A 8 14.31 26.92 3.44
CA ARG A 8 15.30 27.02 4.53
C ARG A 8 14.70 26.76 5.90
N THR A 9 13.50 27.28 6.17
CA THR A 9 12.83 27.13 7.47
C THR A 9 12.40 25.68 7.73
N TYR A 10 11.81 25.02 6.73
CA TYR A 10 11.25 23.68 6.87
C TYR A 10 12.21 22.56 6.43
N LYS A 11 13.42 22.90 5.97
CA LYS A 11 14.42 21.96 5.42
C LYS A 11 13.85 21.06 4.32
N VAL A 12 12.97 21.62 3.49
CA VAL A 12 12.39 20.96 2.32
C VAL A 12 13.04 21.53 1.07
N PRO A 13 13.45 20.73 0.07
CA PRO A 13 13.99 21.24 -1.18
C PRO A 13 13.07 22.27 -1.85
N GLU A 14 13.65 23.36 -2.37
CA GLU A 14 12.89 24.44 -2.98
C GLU A 14 12.00 23.94 -4.14
N ASN A 15 12.52 23.01 -4.96
CA ASN A 15 11.77 22.39 -6.06
C ASN A 15 10.52 21.67 -5.57
N THR A 16 10.59 20.93 -4.46
CA THR A 16 9.42 20.24 -3.88
C THR A 16 8.34 21.23 -3.45
N LEU A 17 8.72 22.35 -2.83
CA LEU A 17 7.78 23.40 -2.48
C LEU A 17 7.23 24.11 -3.71
N ARG A 18 8.06 24.32 -4.74
CA ARG A 18 7.65 24.94 -6.00
C ARG A 18 6.65 24.07 -6.76
N ASP A 19 6.87 22.75 -6.82
CA ASP A 19 5.96 21.81 -7.46
C ASP A 19 4.61 21.73 -6.74
N ARG A 20 4.59 21.85 -5.40
CA ARG A 20 3.35 21.99 -4.61
C ARG A 20 2.63 23.30 -4.89
N VAL A 21 3.35 24.42 -4.94
CA VAL A 21 2.76 25.74 -5.24
C VAL A 21 2.22 25.83 -6.68
N LEU A 22 2.89 25.16 -7.62
CA LEU A 22 2.47 25.09 -9.03
C LEU A 22 1.35 24.05 -9.28
N GLY A 23 0.87 23.36 -8.24
CA GLY A 23 -0.19 22.35 -8.35
C GLY A 23 0.21 21.08 -9.10
N LYS A 24 1.52 20.86 -9.35
CA LYS A 24 2.03 19.62 -9.95
C LYS A 24 1.94 18.44 -8.98
N VAL A 25 1.96 18.75 -7.69
CA VAL A 25 1.90 17.79 -6.59
C VAL A 25 0.84 18.29 -5.63
N ASP A 26 -0.28 17.58 -5.54
CA ASP A 26 -1.34 17.93 -4.62
C ASP A 26 -0.92 17.55 -3.18
N PRO A 27 -0.76 18.52 -2.27
CA PRO A 27 -0.27 18.26 -0.92
C PRO A 27 -1.22 17.42 -0.07
N GLU A 28 -2.51 17.34 -0.40
CA GLU A 28 -3.52 16.63 0.38
C GLU A 28 -3.69 15.17 -0.06
N THR A 29 -3.32 14.83 -1.30
CA THR A 29 -3.43 13.46 -1.84
C THR A 29 -2.11 12.70 -1.83
N VAL A 30 -0.98 13.35 -1.52
CA VAL A 30 0.32 12.68 -1.44
C VAL A 30 0.43 11.89 -0.14
N VAL A 31 0.15 10.59 -0.24
CA VAL A 31 0.44 9.63 0.81
C VAL A 31 1.95 9.36 0.83
N MET A 32 2.59 9.65 1.96
CA MET A 32 4.01 9.34 2.17
C MET A 32 4.17 7.83 2.36
N GLY A 33 4.68 7.12 1.35
CA GLY A 33 4.96 5.68 1.47
C GLY A 33 4.93 4.94 0.14
N LYS A 34 5.15 3.61 0.21
CA LYS A 34 4.89 2.73 -0.92
C LYS A 34 3.38 2.58 -1.08
N VAL A 35 2.88 2.78 -2.30
CA VAL A 35 1.50 2.48 -2.66
C VAL A 35 1.23 1.00 -2.33
N PRO A 36 0.16 0.67 -1.60
CA PRO A 36 -0.25 -0.71 -1.35
C PRO A 36 -0.42 -1.48 -2.66
N LEU A 37 -0.19 -2.80 -2.62
CA LEU A 37 -0.42 -3.63 -3.80
C LEU A 37 -1.91 -3.75 -4.14
N PHE A 38 -2.74 -3.81 -3.12
CA PHE A 38 -4.18 -3.96 -3.22
C PHE A 38 -4.88 -2.66 -2.83
N ASP A 39 -5.97 -2.37 -3.51
CA ASP A 39 -6.87 -1.28 -3.13
C ASP A 39 -7.75 -1.71 -1.96
N GLU A 40 -8.38 -0.78 -1.25
CA GLU A 40 -9.20 -1.08 -0.06
C GLU A 40 -10.30 -2.13 -0.34
N LEU A 41 -10.91 -2.07 -1.52
CA LEU A 41 -11.93 -3.03 -1.95
C LEU A 41 -11.36 -4.43 -2.15
N GLU A 42 -10.15 -4.53 -2.69
CA GLU A 42 -9.46 -5.80 -2.92
C GLU A 42 -8.98 -6.40 -1.60
N GLU A 43 -8.46 -5.57 -0.68
CA GLU A 43 -8.10 -6.00 0.67
C GLU A 43 -9.34 -6.50 1.43
N ALA A 44 -10.48 -5.84 1.29
CA ALA A 44 -11.74 -6.28 1.89
C ALA A 44 -12.17 -7.68 1.38
N GLN A 45 -11.96 -7.98 0.09
CA GLN A 45 -12.26 -9.30 -0.47
C GLN A 45 -11.36 -10.39 0.13
N ILE A 46 -10.07 -10.12 0.26
CA ILE A 46 -9.10 -11.04 0.89
C ILE A 46 -9.49 -11.30 2.36
N VAL A 47 -9.84 -10.24 3.11
CA VAL A 47 -10.26 -10.36 4.51
C VAL A 47 -11.57 -11.16 4.63
N ASN A 48 -12.54 -10.91 3.75
CA ASN A 48 -13.81 -11.64 3.75
C ASN A 48 -13.60 -13.13 3.44
N HIS A 49 -12.68 -13.45 2.53
CA HIS A 49 -12.29 -14.84 2.27
C HIS A 49 -11.71 -15.50 3.53
N PHE A 50 -10.76 -14.84 4.23
CA PHE A 50 -10.20 -15.39 5.45
C PHE A 50 -11.22 -15.54 6.57
N LYS A 51 -12.18 -14.61 6.70
CA LYS A 51 -13.28 -14.72 7.67
C LYS A 51 -14.17 -15.93 7.37
N ALA A 52 -14.60 -16.08 6.12
CA ALA A 52 -15.43 -17.21 5.71
C ALA A 52 -14.73 -18.55 5.95
N MET A 53 -13.42 -18.64 5.66
CA MET A 53 -12.65 -19.85 5.92
C MET A 53 -12.46 -20.12 7.42
N ALA A 54 -12.27 -19.08 8.24
CA ALA A 54 -12.21 -19.20 9.69
C ALA A 54 -13.56 -19.69 10.27
N ASP A 55 -14.69 -19.20 9.74
CA ASP A 55 -16.04 -19.66 10.13
C ASP A 55 -16.27 -21.14 9.78
N LEU A 56 -15.64 -21.63 8.71
CA LEU A 56 -15.62 -23.05 8.33
C LEU A 56 -14.63 -23.89 9.17
N GLY A 57 -13.90 -23.27 10.11
CA GLY A 57 -12.93 -23.93 10.97
C GLY A 57 -11.53 -24.11 10.36
N TYR A 58 -11.25 -23.49 9.22
CA TYR A 58 -9.92 -23.50 8.61
C TYR A 58 -9.06 -22.36 9.17
N GLY A 59 -7.98 -22.73 9.85
CA GLY A 59 -6.95 -21.79 10.26
C GLY A 59 -5.88 -21.64 9.18
N TYR A 60 -5.53 -20.41 8.83
CA TYR A 60 -4.40 -20.12 7.96
C TYR A 60 -3.18 -19.67 8.77
N THR A 61 -2.03 -20.18 8.39
CA THR A 61 -0.73 -19.63 8.77
C THR A 61 -0.44 -18.33 8.00
N GLN A 62 0.49 -17.52 8.51
CA GLN A 62 0.90 -16.30 7.81
C GLN A 62 1.43 -16.58 6.40
N GLN A 63 2.11 -17.71 6.20
CA GLN A 63 2.61 -18.13 4.90
C GLN A 63 1.47 -18.41 3.92
N GLU A 64 0.46 -19.17 4.35
CA GLU A 64 -0.69 -19.50 3.50
C GLU A 64 -1.52 -18.26 3.16
N CYS A 65 -1.67 -17.32 4.09
CA CYS A 65 -2.31 -16.04 3.78
C CYS A 65 -1.54 -15.24 2.71
N ILE A 66 -0.21 -15.30 2.71
CA ILE A 66 0.64 -14.69 1.67
C ILE A 66 0.40 -15.40 0.33
N ASP A 67 0.32 -16.72 0.31
CA ASP A 67 0.12 -17.51 -0.90
C ASP A 67 -1.27 -17.28 -1.51
N VAL A 68 -2.32 -17.23 -0.68
CA VAL A 68 -3.69 -16.88 -1.11
C VAL A 68 -3.74 -15.47 -1.69
N ALA A 69 -3.11 -14.50 -1.01
CA ALA A 69 -3.03 -13.14 -1.52
C ALA A 69 -2.23 -13.07 -2.85
N LEU A 70 -1.19 -13.89 -3.01
CA LEU A 70 -0.43 -13.95 -4.26
C LEU A 70 -1.28 -14.49 -5.40
N GLN A 71 -2.03 -15.57 -5.16
CA GLN A 71 -2.96 -16.11 -6.17
C GLN A 71 -4.01 -15.08 -6.57
N PHE A 72 -4.56 -14.35 -5.60
CA PHE A 72 -5.50 -13.26 -5.85
C PHE A 72 -4.86 -12.12 -6.67
N ALA A 73 -3.61 -11.73 -6.36
CA ALA A 73 -2.87 -10.73 -7.15
C ALA A 73 -2.60 -11.17 -8.59
N VAL A 74 -2.32 -12.46 -8.80
CA VAL A 74 -2.11 -13.05 -10.13
C VAL A 74 -3.42 -13.05 -10.93
N GLN A 75 -4.55 -13.39 -10.29
CA GLN A 75 -5.87 -13.33 -10.91
C GLN A 75 -6.25 -11.91 -11.35
N LEU A 76 -5.88 -10.90 -10.56
CA LEU A 76 -6.09 -9.49 -10.89
C LEU A 76 -5.07 -8.94 -11.92
N GLY A 77 -4.08 -9.72 -12.33
CA GLY A 77 -3.02 -9.28 -13.23
C GLY A 77 -2.05 -8.26 -12.61
N LYS A 78 -2.10 -8.05 -11.29
CA LYS A 78 -1.21 -7.11 -10.57
C LYS A 78 0.19 -7.69 -10.32
N ARG A 79 0.35 -9.02 -10.41
CA ARG A 79 1.64 -9.72 -10.27
C ARG A 79 1.76 -10.96 -11.13
N THR A 80 3.00 -11.42 -11.32
CA THR A 80 3.34 -12.72 -11.89
C THR A 80 3.67 -13.73 -10.79
N VAL A 81 3.48 -15.02 -11.08
CA VAL A 81 3.73 -16.14 -10.15
C VAL A 81 5.19 -16.17 -9.68
N ASP A 82 6.13 -15.70 -10.51
CA ASP A 82 7.57 -15.67 -10.21
C ASP A 82 7.96 -14.64 -9.12
N THR A 83 7.03 -13.78 -8.71
CA THR A 83 7.29 -12.71 -7.72
C THR A 83 6.47 -12.90 -6.45
N PRO A 84 6.93 -13.71 -5.49
CA PRO A 84 6.17 -13.99 -4.27
C PRO A 84 5.99 -12.74 -3.41
N LEU A 85 4.88 -12.70 -2.66
CA LEU A 85 4.66 -11.68 -1.65
C LEU A 85 5.59 -11.94 -0.46
N SER A 86 6.15 -10.87 0.10
CA SER A 86 7.10 -10.99 1.20
C SER A 86 6.39 -10.94 2.55
N MET A 87 7.03 -11.47 3.59
CA MET A 87 6.56 -11.33 4.96
C MET A 87 6.44 -9.85 5.39
N MET A 88 7.18 -8.93 4.77
CA MET A 88 7.01 -7.49 5.01
C MET A 88 5.67 -6.98 4.48
N TRP A 89 5.19 -7.51 3.35
CA TRP A 89 3.86 -7.18 2.85
C TRP A 89 2.79 -7.63 3.84
N MET A 90 2.89 -8.87 4.37
CA MET A 90 1.96 -9.38 5.38
C MET A 90 1.91 -8.49 6.64
N LYS A 91 3.08 -8.09 7.15
CA LYS A 91 3.15 -7.16 8.30
C LYS A 91 2.54 -5.79 8.01
N GLY A 92 2.63 -5.32 6.76
CA GLY A 92 1.97 -4.09 6.33
C GLY A 92 0.45 -4.26 6.22
N PHE A 93 0.01 -5.39 5.67
CA PHE A 93 -1.39 -5.75 5.50
C PHE A 93 -2.12 -5.85 6.85
N LEU A 94 -1.53 -6.52 7.84
CA LEU A 94 -2.12 -6.65 9.19
C LEU A 94 -2.18 -5.34 10.00
N LYS A 95 -1.46 -4.29 9.58
CA LYS A 95 -1.44 -2.98 10.26
C LYS A 95 -2.47 -2.01 9.71
N ARG A 96 -3.04 -2.29 8.53
CA ARG A 96 -4.13 -1.52 7.94
C ARG A 96 -5.45 -2.03 8.49
#